data_AF-A0A1Y6ERV3-F1
#
_entry.id   AF-A0A1Y6ERV3-F1
#
_cell.length_a   1.000
_cell.length_b   1.000
_cell.length_c   1.000
_cell.angle_alpha   90.00
_cell.angle_beta   90.00
_cell.angle_gamma   90.00
#
_symmetry.space_group_name_H-M   'P 1'
#
loop_
_entity.id
_entity.type
_entity.pdbx_description
1 polymer ?
#
loop_
_entity_poly.entity_id
_entity_poly.type
_entity_poly.pdbx_seq_one_letter_code
_entity_poly.pdbx_strand_id
1 'polypeptide(L)'
;MLNASSSARPLHPRPTALARWLWAVAILVIMVVAVGGITRLTESGLSITEWKPVSGVLPPLTEAGWQAEFEKYKQIPEYKEINLGMSLAAFKGIFFWEWLHRILGRLVGMALLVPLAWYAWRRAIPAGYGWRLFALAALVGLQGAIGWWMVASGLEYRTDVSHFRLATHLLTALFLLAGLVWTARDLALLARDPGARPARLTGAAIAVIAILIVQLLLGAWVAGLNAGYVASTWPLMNDHFVPEGIDWSGGTWLAVTNDPFLIHFLHRWWSWVAAGALLLLARSLARQGARREAGLLLLVVAAQMTLGILTVVTGVSMWIAVLHQVTGAILVATTAAALHRLGRATA
;
A
#
# COMPACT_ATOMS: atom_id res chain seq x y z
N MET A 1 -56.67 11.82 -25.95
CA MET A 1 -55.84 12.01 -24.74
C MET A 1 -55.44 10.64 -24.21
N LEU A 2 -54.21 10.21 -24.45
CA LEU A 2 -53.66 8.99 -23.85
C LEU A 2 -52.33 9.37 -23.19
N ASN A 3 -52.38 9.58 -21.88
CA ASN A 3 -51.21 9.79 -21.04
C ASN A 3 -50.42 8.47 -21.00
N ALA A 4 -49.37 8.37 -21.80
CA ALA A 4 -48.34 7.36 -21.61
C ALA A 4 -47.57 7.72 -20.33
N SER A 5 -48.02 7.23 -19.19
CA SER A 5 -47.24 7.23 -17.96
C SER A 5 -46.02 6.32 -18.17
N SER A 6 -44.91 6.90 -18.62
CA SER A 6 -43.61 6.24 -18.57
C SER A 6 -43.31 5.95 -17.09
N SER A 7 -43.52 4.72 -16.66
CA SER A 7 -43.08 4.24 -15.36
C SER A 7 -41.56 4.23 -15.36
N ALA A 8 -40.95 5.37 -15.05
CA ALA A 8 -39.53 5.45 -14.77
C ALA A 8 -39.26 4.49 -13.61
N ARG A 9 -38.65 3.34 -13.93
CA ARG A 9 -38.25 2.32 -12.95
C ARG A 9 -37.47 3.06 -11.84
N PRO A 10 -37.90 3.00 -10.56
CA PRO A 10 -37.18 3.69 -9.51
C PRO A 10 -35.71 3.25 -9.53
N LEU A 11 -34.80 4.23 -9.57
CA LEU A 11 -33.35 3.98 -9.59
C LEU A 11 -32.96 3.40 -8.24
N HIS A 12 -32.96 2.08 -8.13
CA HIS A 12 -32.63 1.40 -6.88
C HIS A 12 -31.11 1.44 -6.64
N PRO A 13 -30.67 1.80 -5.42
CA PRO A 13 -29.28 1.65 -5.02
C PRO A 13 -28.76 0.23 -5.28
N ARG A 14 -27.48 0.10 -5.65
CA ARG A 14 -26.87 -1.20 -6.01
C ARG A 14 -25.74 -1.62 -5.06
N PRO A 15 -25.99 -1.74 -3.73
CA PRO A 15 -24.94 -1.93 -2.73
C PRO A 15 -24.09 -3.19 -2.97
N THR A 16 -24.67 -4.30 -3.44
CA THR A 16 -23.92 -5.52 -3.80
C THR A 16 -22.92 -5.29 -4.93
N ALA A 17 -23.32 -4.57 -5.97
CA ALA A 17 -22.47 -4.29 -7.13
C ALA A 17 -21.32 -3.35 -6.74
N LEU A 18 -21.63 -2.30 -5.97
CA LEU A 18 -20.62 -1.39 -5.41
C LEU A 18 -19.63 -2.13 -4.50
N ALA A 19 -20.10 -3.02 -3.62
CA ALA A 19 -19.22 -3.80 -2.75
C ALA A 19 -18.25 -4.68 -3.54
N ARG A 20 -18.74 -5.44 -4.53
CA ARG A 20 -17.90 -6.29 -5.39
C ARG A 20 -16.88 -5.49 -6.17
N TRP A 21 -17.29 -4.34 -6.69
CA TRP A 21 -16.42 -3.41 -7.40
C TRP A 21 -15.29 -2.88 -6.50
N LEU A 22 -15.60 -2.43 -5.29
CA LEU A 22 -14.58 -1.97 -4.34
C LEU A 22 -13.60 -3.09 -3.94
N TRP A 23 -14.06 -4.35 -3.82
CA TRP A 23 -13.17 -5.50 -3.63
C TRP A 23 -12.24 -5.73 -4.82
N ALA A 24 -12.72 -5.57 -6.06
CA ALA A 24 -11.88 -5.67 -7.24
C ALA A 24 -10.79 -4.58 -7.26
N VAL A 25 -11.15 -3.34 -6.90
CA VAL A 25 -10.17 -2.25 -6.76
C VAL A 25 -9.18 -2.54 -5.62
N ALA A 26 -9.62 -3.10 -4.49
CA ALA A 26 -8.75 -3.47 -3.38
C ALA A 26 -7.68 -4.51 -3.81
N ILE A 27 -8.07 -5.52 -4.60
CA ILE A 27 -7.15 -6.51 -5.15
C ILE A 27 -6.14 -5.84 -6.09
N LEU A 28 -6.58 -4.89 -6.91
CA LEU A 28 -5.70 -4.12 -7.79
C LEU A 28 -4.70 -3.25 -6.99
N VAL A 29 -5.11 -2.65 -5.88
CA VAL A 29 -4.20 -1.92 -4.98
C VAL A 29 -3.14 -2.85 -4.40
N ILE A 30 -3.49 -4.08 -4.02
CA ILE A 30 -2.50 -5.08 -3.56
C ILE A 30 -1.49 -5.41 -4.68
N MET A 31 -1.96 -5.55 -5.94
CA MET A 31 -1.07 -5.75 -7.09
C MET A 31 -0.13 -4.56 -7.33
N VAL A 32 -0.63 -3.32 -7.19
CA VAL A 32 0.21 -2.11 -7.24
C VAL A 32 1.27 -2.13 -6.15
N VAL A 33 0.91 -2.48 -4.92
CA VAL A 33 1.87 -2.59 -3.80
C VAL A 33 2.94 -3.65 -4.08
N ALA A 34 2.59 -4.78 -4.71
CA ALA A 34 3.57 -5.80 -5.10
C ALA A 34 4.60 -5.25 -6.10
N VAL A 35 4.12 -4.63 -7.19
CA VAL A 35 4.98 -4.09 -8.25
C VAL A 35 5.76 -2.86 -7.76
N GLY A 36 5.18 -2.04 -6.90
CA GLY A 36 5.88 -0.94 -6.23
C GLY A 36 7.01 -1.43 -5.32
N GLY A 37 6.81 -2.56 -4.64
CA GLY A 37 7.87 -3.25 -3.89
C GLY A 37 9.02 -3.71 -4.78
N ILE A 38 8.71 -4.31 -5.93
CA ILE A 38 9.72 -4.69 -6.93
C ILE A 38 10.47 -3.45 -7.41
N THR A 39 9.75 -2.40 -7.83
CA THR A 39 10.31 -1.13 -8.33
C THR A 39 11.31 -0.52 -7.34
N ARG A 40 11.02 -0.59 -6.04
CA ARG A 40 11.95 -0.15 -4.99
C ARG A 40 13.13 -1.11 -4.84
N LEU A 41 12.90 -2.42 -4.80
CA LEU A 41 13.97 -3.43 -4.64
C LEU A 41 14.94 -3.47 -5.83
N THR A 42 14.49 -3.05 -7.02
CA THR A 42 15.31 -2.92 -8.22
C THR A 42 15.85 -1.50 -8.45
N GLU A 43 15.71 -0.60 -7.47
CA GLU A 43 16.12 0.82 -7.55
C GLU A 43 15.68 1.47 -8.87
N SER A 44 14.42 1.24 -9.23
CA SER A 44 13.84 1.65 -10.51
C SER A 44 13.01 2.93 -10.39
N GLY A 45 12.89 3.50 -9.19
CA GLY A 45 11.96 4.60 -8.90
C GLY A 45 12.25 5.93 -9.62
N LEU A 46 13.41 6.07 -10.26
CA LEU A 46 13.87 7.29 -10.92
C LEU A 46 14.21 7.10 -12.42
N SER A 47 13.92 5.93 -12.99
CA SER A 47 14.21 5.59 -14.39
C SER A 47 13.37 6.37 -15.42
N ILE A 48 12.19 6.85 -15.05
CA ILE A 48 11.29 7.67 -15.87
C ILE A 48 11.26 9.10 -15.31
N THR A 49 12.11 9.95 -15.89
CA THR A 49 12.37 11.31 -15.40
C THR A 49 11.27 12.31 -15.75
N GLU A 50 10.36 11.96 -16.65
CA GLU A 50 9.27 12.84 -17.08
C GLU A 50 7.91 12.45 -16.51
N TRP A 51 7.13 13.45 -16.12
CA TRP A 51 5.74 13.26 -15.71
C TRP A 51 4.80 13.49 -16.89
N LYS A 52 4.46 12.40 -17.59
CA LYS A 52 3.48 12.39 -18.70
C LYS A 52 2.26 11.52 -18.34
N PRO A 53 1.25 12.07 -17.61
CA PRO A 53 0.10 11.28 -17.14
C PRO A 53 -0.70 10.63 -18.25
N VAL A 54 -0.89 11.32 -19.37
CA VAL A 54 -1.73 10.88 -20.49
C VAL A 54 -0.90 10.28 -21.62
N SER A 55 0.12 10.98 -22.12
CA SER A 55 0.93 10.54 -23.27
C SER A 55 1.98 9.47 -22.93
N GLY A 56 2.35 9.30 -21.66
CA GLY A 56 3.38 8.35 -21.20
C GLY A 56 2.85 6.96 -20.88
N VAL A 57 1.75 6.52 -21.52
CA VAL A 57 1.16 5.19 -21.28
C VAL A 57 1.93 4.09 -22.00
N LEU A 58 2.40 4.35 -23.22
CA LEU A 58 3.22 3.40 -23.96
C LEU A 58 4.71 3.65 -23.64
N PRO A 59 5.50 2.59 -23.41
CA PRO A 59 6.95 2.72 -23.34
C PRO A 59 7.50 3.07 -24.74
N PRO A 60 8.77 3.49 -24.85
CA PRO A 60 9.39 3.70 -26.16
C PRO A 60 9.28 2.46 -27.05
N LEU A 61 8.83 2.65 -28.29
CA LEU A 61 8.61 1.56 -29.26
C LEU A 61 9.72 1.46 -30.31
N THR A 62 10.60 2.47 -30.38
CA THR A 62 11.71 2.56 -31.33
C THR A 62 13.03 2.66 -30.59
N GLU A 63 14.11 2.23 -31.24
CA GLU A 63 15.45 2.31 -30.65
C GLU A 63 15.87 3.77 -30.37
N ALA A 64 15.53 4.70 -31.27
CA ALA A 64 15.76 6.13 -31.05
C ALA A 64 15.02 6.67 -29.81
N GLY A 65 13.78 6.21 -29.57
CA GLY A 65 13.02 6.59 -28.38
C GLY A 65 13.65 6.04 -27.10
N TRP A 66 14.13 4.80 -27.13
CA TRP A 66 14.86 4.21 -26.01
C TRP A 66 16.14 4.96 -25.69
N GLN A 67 16.92 5.33 -26.70
CA GLN A 67 18.13 6.11 -26.50
C GLN A 67 17.82 7.49 -25.92
N ALA A 68 16.75 8.16 -26.38
CA ALA A 68 16.36 9.46 -25.86
C ALA A 68 15.99 9.43 -24.36
N GLU A 69 15.22 8.44 -23.92
CA GLU A 69 14.92 8.27 -22.49
C GLU A 69 16.18 7.91 -21.68
N PHE A 70 17.06 7.08 -22.24
CA PHE A 70 18.31 6.73 -21.58
C PHE A 70 19.26 7.93 -21.45
N GLU A 71 19.36 8.80 -22.46
CA GLU A 71 20.15 10.03 -22.37
C GLU A 71 19.63 10.99 -21.29
N LYS A 72 18.30 11.05 -21.07
CA LYS A 72 17.72 11.80 -19.94
C LYS A 72 18.11 11.18 -18.60
N TYR A 73 18.04 9.85 -18.49
CA TYR A 73 18.44 9.12 -17.29
C TYR A 73 19.91 9.38 -16.94
N LYS A 74 20.80 9.43 -17.93
CA LYS A 74 22.23 9.76 -17.71
C LYS A 74 22.48 11.12 -17.05
N GLN A 75 21.50 12.04 -17.10
CA GLN A 75 21.66 13.36 -16.51
C GLN A 75 21.42 13.40 -15.00
N ILE A 76 20.77 12.39 -14.42
CA ILE A 76 20.37 12.41 -13.01
C ILE A 76 21.47 11.82 -12.09
N PRO A 77 21.47 12.14 -10.79
CA PRO A 77 22.48 11.64 -9.84
C PRO A 77 22.56 10.12 -9.77
N GLU A 78 21.42 9.40 -9.80
CA GLU A 78 21.39 7.93 -9.75
C GLU A 78 22.27 7.28 -10.84
N TYR A 79 22.23 7.78 -12.08
CA TYR A 79 23.14 7.28 -13.12
C TYR A 79 24.59 7.66 -12.86
N LYS A 80 24.86 8.90 -12.46
CA LYS A 80 26.21 9.42 -12.31
C LYS A 80 26.97 8.80 -11.15
N GLU A 81 26.28 8.46 -10.07
CA GLU A 81 26.87 8.03 -8.80
C GLU A 81 26.73 6.52 -8.56
N ILE A 82 25.61 5.91 -8.98
CA ILE A 82 25.32 4.49 -8.70
C ILE A 82 25.44 3.64 -9.96
N ASN A 83 24.84 4.08 -11.06
CA ASN A 83 24.67 3.28 -12.28
C ASN A 83 25.63 3.69 -13.42
N LEU A 84 26.79 4.24 -13.09
CA LEU A 84 27.73 4.76 -14.08
C LEU A 84 28.22 3.64 -15.01
N GLY A 85 28.06 3.84 -16.33
CA GLY A 85 28.41 2.82 -17.32
C GLY A 85 27.33 1.75 -17.54
N MET A 86 26.13 1.89 -16.94
CA MET A 86 24.99 1.02 -17.21
C MET A 86 24.70 0.92 -18.72
N SER A 87 24.35 -0.28 -19.19
CA SER A 87 23.96 -0.51 -20.59
C SER A 87 22.50 -0.15 -20.85
N LEU A 88 22.13 0.09 -22.10
CA LEU A 88 20.73 0.32 -22.47
C LEU A 88 19.82 -0.86 -22.11
N ALA A 89 20.33 -2.09 -22.17
CA ALA A 89 19.58 -3.29 -21.79
C ALA A 89 19.24 -3.31 -20.29
N ALA A 90 20.20 -2.93 -19.44
CA ALA A 90 19.96 -2.81 -18.00
C ALA A 90 18.98 -1.65 -17.69
N PHE A 91 19.11 -0.51 -18.38
CA PHE A 91 18.16 0.60 -18.27
C PHE A 91 16.72 0.18 -18.63
N LYS A 92 16.54 -0.58 -19.73
CA LYS A 92 15.23 -1.13 -20.12
C LYS A 92 14.61 -1.99 -19.00
N GLY A 93 15.44 -2.68 -18.22
CA GLY A 93 15.01 -3.48 -17.06
C GLY A 93 14.42 -2.63 -15.93
N ILE A 94 15.13 -1.60 -15.48
CA ILE A 94 14.62 -0.70 -14.42
C ILE A 94 13.41 0.12 -14.93
N PHE A 95 13.47 0.59 -16.17
CA PHE A 95 12.37 1.31 -16.82
C PHE A 95 11.07 0.48 -16.83
N PHE A 96 11.16 -0.81 -17.12
CA PHE A 96 9.99 -1.70 -17.19
C PHE A 96 9.23 -1.74 -15.86
N TRP A 97 9.93 -1.88 -14.72
CA TRP A 97 9.27 -1.97 -13.42
C TRP A 97 8.60 -0.67 -13.03
N GLU A 98 9.27 0.46 -13.25
CA GLU A 98 8.67 1.76 -12.96
C GLU A 98 7.47 2.04 -13.88
N TRP A 99 7.60 1.74 -15.17
CA TRP A 99 6.50 1.85 -16.13
C TRP A 99 5.31 1.00 -15.69
N LEU A 100 5.53 -0.28 -15.38
CA LEU A 100 4.47 -1.21 -14.97
C LEU A 100 3.77 -0.71 -13.70
N HIS A 101 4.52 -0.25 -12.71
CA HIS A 101 3.97 0.33 -11.48
C HIS A 101 3.07 1.55 -11.79
N ARG A 102 3.55 2.47 -12.61
CA ARG A 102 2.80 3.67 -13.03
C ARG A 102 1.56 3.32 -13.86
N ILE A 103 1.60 2.27 -14.70
CA ILE A 103 0.44 1.81 -15.46
C ILE A 103 -0.62 1.19 -14.55
N LEU A 104 -0.21 0.36 -13.59
CA LEU A 104 -1.15 -0.19 -12.61
C LEU A 104 -1.77 0.91 -11.74
N GLY A 105 -1.01 1.94 -11.36
CA GLY A 105 -1.55 3.12 -10.67
C GLY A 105 -2.62 3.85 -11.48
N ARG A 106 -2.41 4.05 -12.79
CA ARG A 106 -3.43 4.61 -13.70
C ARG A 106 -4.65 3.69 -13.82
N LEU A 107 -4.43 2.37 -13.87
CA LEU A 107 -5.51 1.39 -13.91
C LEU A 107 -6.37 1.46 -12.64
N VAL A 108 -5.77 1.65 -11.45
CA VAL A 108 -6.53 1.91 -10.21
C VAL A 108 -7.37 3.18 -10.34
N GLY A 109 -6.77 4.26 -10.85
CA GLY A 109 -7.46 5.51 -11.15
C GLY A 109 -8.70 5.31 -12.01
N MET A 110 -8.56 4.65 -13.17
CA MET A 110 -9.67 4.37 -14.07
C MET A 110 -10.70 3.40 -13.46
N ALA A 111 -10.22 2.32 -12.83
CA ALA A 111 -11.06 1.30 -12.20
C ALA A 111 -11.89 1.87 -11.04
N LEU A 112 -11.44 2.95 -10.40
CA LEU A 112 -12.22 3.65 -9.39
C LEU A 112 -13.09 4.78 -9.99
N LEU A 113 -12.53 5.66 -10.81
CA LEU A 113 -13.22 6.86 -11.26
C LEU A 113 -14.33 6.57 -12.28
N VAL A 114 -14.11 5.65 -13.24
CA VAL A 114 -15.08 5.36 -14.30
C VAL A 114 -16.35 4.71 -13.74
N PRO A 115 -16.28 3.64 -12.93
CA PRO A 115 -17.48 3.05 -12.35
C PRO A 115 -18.15 4.00 -11.36
N LEU A 116 -17.38 4.78 -10.57
CA LEU A 116 -17.96 5.77 -9.65
C LEU A 116 -18.80 6.81 -10.39
N ALA A 117 -18.27 7.39 -11.48
CA ALA A 117 -19.00 8.35 -12.31
C ALA A 117 -20.28 7.71 -12.88
N TRP A 118 -20.20 6.46 -13.34
CA TRP A 118 -21.36 5.73 -13.84
C TRP A 118 -22.42 5.49 -12.75
N TYR A 119 -22.03 5.02 -11.56
CA TYR A 119 -22.96 4.80 -10.44
C TYR A 119 -23.58 6.11 -9.95
N ALA A 120 -22.82 7.21 -9.92
CA ALA A 120 -23.30 8.52 -9.56
C ALA A 120 -24.33 9.05 -10.58
N TRP A 121 -24.00 8.97 -11.87
CA TRP A 121 -24.91 9.37 -12.96
C TRP A 121 -26.22 8.56 -12.95
N ARG A 122 -26.12 7.24 -12.69
CA ARG A 122 -27.27 6.35 -12.55
C ARG A 122 -28.01 6.52 -11.22
N ARG A 123 -27.59 7.43 -10.34
CA ARG A 123 -28.12 7.61 -8.96
C ARG A 123 -28.22 6.29 -8.18
N ALA A 124 -27.26 5.39 -8.41
CA ALA A 124 -27.24 4.03 -7.86
C ALA A 124 -26.41 3.91 -6.56
N ILE A 125 -25.87 5.01 -6.06
CA ILE A 125 -25.09 5.09 -4.82
C ILE A 125 -26.07 5.19 -3.63
N PRO A 126 -26.00 4.30 -2.63
CA PRO A 126 -26.83 4.41 -1.42
C PRO A 126 -26.57 5.72 -0.65
N ALA A 127 -27.62 6.23 0.00
CA ALA A 127 -27.54 7.44 0.81
C ALA A 127 -26.42 7.33 1.88
N GLY A 128 -25.67 8.41 2.07
CA GLY A 128 -24.53 8.46 3.01
C GLY A 128 -23.21 7.90 2.49
N TYR A 129 -23.18 7.18 1.35
CA TYR A 129 -21.94 6.63 0.78
C TYR A 129 -21.29 7.53 -0.27
N GLY A 130 -21.98 8.54 -0.80
CA GLY A 130 -21.44 9.46 -1.80
C GLY A 130 -20.14 10.13 -1.36
N TRP A 131 -20.13 10.74 -0.16
CA TRP A 131 -18.92 11.39 0.39
C TRP A 131 -17.79 10.40 0.66
N ARG A 132 -18.11 9.18 1.14
CA ARG A 132 -17.10 8.14 1.38
C ARG A 132 -16.42 7.70 0.07
N LEU A 133 -17.20 7.47 -0.98
CA LEU A 133 -16.67 7.11 -2.30
C LEU A 133 -15.87 8.26 -2.93
N PHE A 134 -16.33 9.50 -2.75
CA PHE A 134 -15.55 10.68 -3.14
C PHE A 134 -14.22 10.77 -2.39
N ALA A 135 -14.20 10.55 -1.07
CA ALA A 135 -12.97 10.55 -0.29
C ALA A 135 -11.99 9.46 -0.75
N LEU A 136 -12.47 8.25 -1.08
CA LEU A 136 -11.65 7.19 -1.67
C LEU A 136 -11.10 7.60 -3.06
N ALA A 137 -11.91 8.25 -3.89
CA ALA A 137 -11.46 8.79 -5.18
C ALA A 137 -10.41 9.90 -5.02
N ALA A 138 -10.61 10.80 -4.06
CA ALA A 138 -9.64 11.83 -3.71
C ALA A 138 -8.32 11.24 -3.21
N LEU A 139 -8.37 10.17 -2.41
CA LEU A 139 -7.16 9.43 -1.98
C LEU A 139 -6.40 8.83 -3.17
N VAL A 140 -7.09 8.32 -4.20
CA VAL A 140 -6.44 7.85 -5.44
C VAL A 140 -5.81 9.02 -6.21
N GLY A 141 -6.47 10.17 -6.29
CA GLY A 141 -5.86 11.38 -6.85
C GLY A 141 -4.61 11.81 -6.08
N LEU A 142 -4.68 11.76 -4.75
CA LEU A 142 -3.57 12.05 -3.84
C LEU A 142 -2.42 11.04 -4.02
N GLN A 143 -2.69 9.77 -4.28
CA GLN A 143 -1.64 8.79 -4.63
C GLN A 143 -0.84 9.24 -5.84
N GLY A 144 -1.51 9.73 -6.89
CA GLY A 144 -0.85 10.27 -8.08
C GLY A 144 0.03 11.49 -7.75
N ALA A 145 -0.47 12.40 -6.92
CA ALA A 145 0.29 13.58 -6.48
C ALA A 145 1.52 13.20 -5.62
N ILE A 146 1.37 12.27 -4.67
CA ILE A 146 2.48 11.77 -3.86
C ILE A 146 3.50 11.03 -4.73
N GLY A 147 3.04 10.20 -5.67
CA GLY A 147 3.93 9.49 -6.59
C GLY A 147 4.73 10.43 -7.49
N TRP A 148 4.11 11.51 -7.99
CA TRP A 148 4.84 12.58 -8.67
C TRP A 148 5.87 13.25 -7.76
N TRP A 149 5.47 13.59 -6.53
CA TRP A 149 6.35 14.21 -5.55
C TRP A 149 7.56 13.33 -5.21
N MET A 150 7.39 12.02 -5.08
CA MET A 150 8.49 11.06 -4.88
C MET A 150 9.56 11.16 -5.98
N VAL A 151 9.13 11.15 -7.25
CA VAL A 151 10.05 11.12 -8.39
C VAL A 151 10.69 12.48 -8.61
N ALA A 152 9.88 13.54 -8.73
CA ALA A 152 10.36 14.88 -9.10
C ALA A 152 11.48 15.38 -8.18
N SER A 153 11.40 15.02 -6.91
CA SER A 153 12.32 15.44 -5.88
C SER A 153 13.56 14.56 -5.71
N GLY A 154 13.61 13.41 -6.39
CA GLY A 154 14.79 12.56 -6.51
C GLY A 154 15.67 12.91 -7.72
N LEU A 155 15.13 13.61 -8.73
CA LEU A 155 15.85 13.87 -9.98
C LEU A 155 17.00 14.88 -9.88
N GLU A 156 16.97 15.79 -8.90
CA GLU A 156 17.94 16.90 -8.82
C GLU A 156 18.95 16.77 -7.68
N TYR A 157 18.57 16.19 -6.54
CA TYR A 157 19.35 16.31 -5.30
C TYR A 157 19.68 14.98 -4.61
N ARG A 158 19.22 13.84 -5.14
CA ARG A 158 19.35 12.53 -4.48
C ARG A 158 19.61 11.44 -5.51
N THR A 159 20.20 10.34 -5.05
CA THR A 159 20.39 9.13 -5.85
C THR A 159 19.19 8.19 -5.75
N ASP A 160 18.28 8.41 -4.81
CA ASP A 160 17.12 7.58 -4.53
C ASP A 160 15.89 8.39 -4.07
N VAL A 161 14.76 7.71 -3.93
CA VAL A 161 13.55 8.31 -3.36
C VAL A 161 13.66 8.31 -1.84
N SER A 162 13.59 9.50 -1.24
CA SER A 162 13.57 9.66 0.23
C SER A 162 12.59 8.69 0.92
N HIS A 163 13.09 8.00 1.94
CA HIS A 163 12.33 7.05 2.75
C HIS A 163 11.08 7.65 3.39
N PHE A 164 11.07 8.96 3.70
CA PHE A 164 9.86 9.65 4.16
C PHE A 164 8.78 9.76 3.08
N ARG A 165 9.18 9.99 1.82
CA ARG A 165 8.24 10.07 0.69
C ARG A 165 7.70 8.70 0.33
N LEU A 166 8.59 7.69 0.31
CA LEU A 166 8.21 6.28 0.15
C LEU A 166 7.22 5.85 1.23
N ALA A 167 7.51 6.14 2.50
CA ALA A 167 6.62 5.81 3.61
C ALA A 167 5.27 6.52 3.50
N THR A 168 5.26 7.80 3.14
CA THR A 168 4.03 8.56 2.90
C THR A 168 3.18 7.88 1.82
N HIS A 169 3.77 7.52 0.70
CA HIS A 169 3.08 6.85 -0.41
C HIS A 169 2.53 5.49 -0.02
N LEU A 170 3.36 4.62 0.56
CA LEU A 170 2.93 3.28 0.98
C LEU A 170 1.84 3.34 2.05
N LEU A 171 2.00 4.15 3.11
CA LEU A 171 1.02 4.24 4.18
C LEU A 171 -0.32 4.79 3.69
N THR A 172 -0.31 5.78 2.79
CA THR A 172 -1.54 6.32 2.22
C THR A 172 -2.21 5.32 1.25
N ALA A 173 -1.44 4.51 0.52
CA ALA A 173 -1.97 3.40 -0.29
C ALA A 173 -2.60 2.30 0.59
N LEU A 174 -1.97 1.93 1.70
CA LEU A 174 -2.50 0.97 2.66
C LEU A 174 -3.73 1.51 3.39
N PHE A 175 -3.77 2.81 3.69
CA PHE A 175 -4.95 3.48 4.23
C PHE A 175 -6.12 3.45 3.23
N LEU A 176 -5.86 3.74 1.94
CA LEU A 176 -6.84 3.56 0.87
C LEU A 176 -7.35 2.12 0.82
N LEU A 177 -6.46 1.12 0.88
CA LEU A 177 -6.84 -0.29 0.91
C LEU A 177 -7.79 -0.62 2.08
N ALA A 178 -7.45 -0.18 3.29
CA ALA A 178 -8.31 -0.36 4.46
C ALA A 178 -9.69 0.31 4.26
N GLY A 179 -9.71 1.53 3.71
CA GLY A 179 -10.95 2.27 3.42
C GLY A 179 -11.83 1.58 2.36
N LEU A 180 -11.22 1.03 1.31
CA LEU A 180 -11.91 0.24 0.28
C LEU A 180 -12.56 -1.00 0.90
N VAL A 181 -11.81 -1.77 1.69
CA VAL A 181 -12.30 -2.98 2.37
C VAL A 181 -13.42 -2.65 3.35
N TRP A 182 -13.24 -1.64 4.19
CA TRP A 182 -14.25 -1.21 5.16
C TRP A 182 -15.56 -0.80 4.46
N THR A 183 -15.46 0.03 3.41
CA THR A 183 -16.62 0.53 2.66
C THR A 183 -17.31 -0.60 1.90
N ALA A 184 -16.55 -1.53 1.30
CA ALA A 184 -17.10 -2.70 0.63
C ALA A 184 -17.88 -3.60 1.61
N ARG A 185 -17.37 -3.77 2.84
CA ARG A 185 -18.05 -4.56 3.88
C ARG A 185 -19.33 -3.88 4.36
N ASP A 186 -19.30 -2.58 4.61
CA ASP A 186 -20.49 -1.79 4.95
C ASP A 186 -21.58 -1.90 3.88
N LEU A 187 -21.22 -1.74 2.60
CA LEU A 187 -22.16 -1.91 1.48
C LEU A 187 -22.68 -3.35 1.35
N ALA A 188 -21.84 -4.36 1.60
CA ALA A 188 -22.27 -5.76 1.60
C ALA A 188 -23.26 -6.06 2.73
N LEU A 189 -23.17 -5.36 3.87
CA LEU A 189 -24.17 -5.44 4.93
C LEU A 189 -25.47 -4.77 4.54
N LEU A 190 -25.40 -3.55 4.01
CA LEU A 190 -26.56 -2.80 3.55
C LEU A 190 -27.35 -3.57 2.47
N ALA A 191 -26.66 -4.34 1.63
CA ALA A 191 -27.27 -5.21 0.64
C ALA A 191 -28.09 -6.36 1.23
N ARG A 192 -27.72 -6.85 2.42
CA ARG A 192 -28.41 -7.96 3.11
C ARG A 192 -29.53 -7.45 4.01
N ASP A 193 -29.32 -6.30 4.61
CA ASP A 193 -30.25 -5.64 5.52
C ASP A 193 -30.29 -4.14 5.21
N PRO A 194 -31.36 -3.62 4.58
CA PRO A 194 -31.50 -2.20 4.28
C PRO A 194 -31.49 -1.28 5.52
N GLY A 195 -31.77 -1.83 6.72
CA GLY A 195 -31.70 -1.12 8.00
C GLY A 195 -30.30 -1.14 8.64
N ALA A 196 -29.33 -1.86 8.06
CA ALA A 196 -28.00 -2.00 8.63
C ALA A 196 -27.27 -0.65 8.71
N ARG A 197 -26.75 -0.36 9.90
CA ARG A 197 -25.92 0.82 10.13
C ARG A 197 -24.45 0.51 9.79
N PRO A 198 -23.68 1.51 9.32
CA PRO A 198 -22.24 1.37 9.14
C PRO A 198 -21.55 0.93 10.44
N ALA A 199 -20.51 0.10 10.30
CA ALA A 199 -19.67 -0.27 11.44
C ALA A 199 -18.97 0.96 12.04
N ARG A 200 -18.73 0.93 13.35
CA ARG A 200 -18.06 2.01 14.09
C ARG A 200 -16.63 1.61 14.48
N LEU A 201 -15.74 2.60 14.54
CA LEU A 201 -14.43 2.40 15.16
C LEU A 201 -14.59 2.42 16.69
N THR A 202 -14.19 1.33 17.35
CA THR A 202 -14.15 1.25 18.81
C THR A 202 -12.81 1.77 19.33
N GLY A 203 -12.72 2.11 20.62
CA GLY A 203 -11.43 2.51 21.22
C GLY A 203 -10.34 1.43 21.06
N ALA A 204 -10.71 0.16 21.21
CA ALA A 204 -9.81 -0.96 20.95
C ALA A 204 -9.36 -1.04 19.48
N ALA A 205 -10.25 -0.72 18.53
CA ALA A 205 -9.88 -0.65 17.12
C ALA A 205 -8.85 0.45 16.85
N ILE A 206 -9.02 1.62 17.46
CA ILE A 206 -8.07 2.74 17.33
C ILE A 206 -6.69 2.35 17.88
N ALA A 207 -6.63 1.65 19.02
CA ALA A 207 -5.38 1.18 19.58
C ALA A 207 -4.65 0.19 18.65
N VAL A 208 -5.37 -0.79 18.08
CA VAL A 208 -4.79 -1.74 17.11
C VAL A 208 -4.29 -1.01 15.87
N ILE A 209 -5.07 -0.06 15.34
CA ILE A 209 -4.68 0.74 14.18
C ILE A 209 -3.41 1.55 14.47
N ALA A 210 -3.33 2.20 15.63
CA ALA A 210 -2.16 3.00 16.00
C ALA A 210 -0.88 2.15 16.08
N ILE A 211 -0.96 0.99 16.73
CA ILE A 211 0.18 0.05 16.82
C ILE A 211 0.60 -0.43 15.43
N LEU A 212 -0.37 -0.79 14.57
CA LEU A 212 -0.10 -1.27 13.23
C LEU A 212 0.48 -0.18 12.33
N ILE A 213 0.02 1.07 12.43
CA ILE A 213 0.58 2.21 11.68
C ILE A 213 2.06 2.40 12.03
N VAL A 214 2.44 2.31 13.30
CA VAL A 214 3.86 2.39 13.71
C VAL A 214 4.66 1.25 13.08
N GLN A 215 4.15 0.02 13.10
CA GLN A 215 4.84 -1.11 12.47
C GLN A 215 5.04 -0.93 10.96
N LEU A 216 4.00 -0.46 10.27
CA LEU A 216 4.03 -0.21 8.84
C LEU A 216 4.97 0.95 8.48
N LEU A 217 5.01 2.00 9.30
CA LEU A 217 5.92 3.13 9.15
C LEU A 217 7.38 2.66 9.27
N LEU A 218 7.69 1.92 10.35
CA LEU A 218 9.02 1.34 10.55
C LEU A 218 9.41 0.43 9.39
N GLY A 219 8.49 -0.39 8.88
CA GLY A 219 8.75 -1.25 7.72
C GLY A 219 9.01 -0.46 6.44
N ALA A 220 8.24 0.62 6.22
CA ALA A 220 8.45 1.51 5.10
C ALA A 220 9.79 2.27 5.18
N TRP A 221 10.25 2.62 6.39
CA TRP A 221 11.57 3.20 6.59
C TRP A 221 12.69 2.18 6.41
N VAL A 222 12.52 0.93 6.88
CA VAL A 222 13.49 -0.15 6.60
C VAL A 222 13.67 -0.32 5.09
N ALA A 223 12.56 -0.33 4.34
CA ALA A 223 12.61 -0.33 2.88
C ALA A 223 13.21 0.98 2.34
N GLY A 224 12.84 2.16 2.81
CA GLY A 224 13.37 3.40 2.23
C GLY A 224 14.88 3.58 2.45
N LEU A 225 15.43 3.09 3.56
CA LEU A 225 16.84 3.27 3.93
C LEU A 225 17.75 2.11 3.49
N ASN A 226 17.22 1.14 2.74
CA ASN A 226 17.95 -0.11 2.48
C ASN A 226 18.41 -0.83 3.77
N ALA A 227 17.73 -0.58 4.89
CA ALA A 227 18.16 -1.05 6.21
C ALA A 227 18.06 -2.57 6.38
N GLY A 228 17.33 -3.27 5.50
CA GLY A 228 17.29 -4.73 5.47
C GLY A 228 18.67 -5.38 5.27
N TYR A 229 19.63 -4.67 4.65
CA TYR A 229 20.97 -5.18 4.37
C TYR A 229 21.98 -4.99 5.51
N VAL A 230 21.66 -4.24 6.57
CA VAL A 230 22.60 -3.97 7.67
C VAL A 230 22.83 -5.17 8.60
N ALA A 231 21.93 -6.16 8.56
CA ALA A 231 22.05 -7.40 9.33
C ALA A 231 21.26 -8.54 8.67
N SER A 232 21.88 -9.71 8.55
CA SER A 232 21.30 -10.93 7.96
C SER A 232 21.06 -12.06 8.98
N THR A 233 21.28 -11.81 10.27
CA THR A 233 21.05 -12.77 11.35
C THR A 233 19.74 -12.51 12.09
N TRP A 234 19.21 -13.55 12.75
CA TRP A 234 18.02 -13.53 13.60
C TRP A 234 18.16 -14.55 14.74
N PRO A 235 17.74 -14.27 15.99
CA PRO A 235 17.07 -13.04 16.45
C PRO A 235 18.01 -11.87 16.73
N LEU A 236 19.31 -12.12 16.88
CA LEU A 236 20.34 -11.09 17.06
C LEU A 236 20.59 -10.32 15.75
N MET A 237 21.13 -9.12 15.85
CA MET A 237 21.66 -8.31 14.75
C MET A 237 23.18 -8.26 14.85
N ASN A 238 23.87 -8.97 13.95
CA ASN A 238 25.33 -9.05 13.92
C ASN A 238 25.91 -9.43 15.30
N ASP A 239 25.42 -10.54 15.86
CA ASP A 239 25.79 -11.09 17.19
C ASP A 239 25.39 -10.26 18.42
N HIS A 240 24.67 -9.16 18.23
CA HIS A 240 24.20 -8.30 19.32
C HIS A 240 22.67 -8.24 19.39
N PHE A 241 22.11 -8.09 20.59
CA PHE A 241 20.66 -7.91 20.74
C PHE A 241 20.23 -6.53 20.25
N VAL A 242 20.78 -5.47 20.84
CA VAL A 242 20.72 -4.11 20.31
C VAL A 242 21.90 -3.96 19.35
N PRO A 243 21.71 -3.52 18.09
CA PRO A 243 22.81 -3.43 17.14
C PRO A 243 23.85 -2.41 17.59
N GLU A 244 25.12 -2.74 17.38
CA GLU A 244 26.21 -1.78 17.45
C GLU A 244 26.22 -0.89 16.20
N GLY A 245 26.89 0.27 16.27
CA GLY A 245 27.06 1.16 15.12
C GLY A 245 25.88 2.11 14.84
N ILE A 246 24.91 2.22 15.76
CA ILE A 246 23.87 3.26 15.70
C ILE A 246 24.53 4.64 15.80
N ASP A 247 24.31 5.50 14.82
CA ASP A 247 24.79 6.87 14.84
C ASP A 247 23.89 7.78 15.70
N TRP A 248 24.42 8.21 16.83
CA TRP A 248 23.76 9.14 17.75
C TRP A 248 24.25 10.59 17.63
N SER A 249 25.20 10.88 16.73
CA SER A 249 25.86 12.18 16.63
C SER A 249 24.89 13.33 16.33
N GLY A 250 23.84 13.06 15.56
CA GLY A 250 22.75 14.01 15.27
C GLY A 250 21.62 14.04 16.31
N GLY A 251 21.78 13.34 17.43
CA GLY A 251 20.80 13.24 18.51
C GLY A 251 19.73 12.16 18.30
N THR A 252 18.96 11.89 19.36
CA THR A 252 17.97 10.79 19.40
C THR A 252 16.93 10.85 18.28
N TRP A 253 16.46 12.04 17.91
CA TRP A 253 15.45 12.18 16.86
C TRP A 253 15.99 11.75 15.50
N LEU A 254 17.22 12.14 15.16
CA LEU A 254 17.82 11.77 13.88
C LEU A 254 18.09 10.27 13.83
N ALA A 255 18.60 9.69 14.92
CA ALA A 255 18.82 8.24 15.02
C ALA A 255 17.52 7.45 14.79
N VAL A 256 16.44 7.79 15.49
CA VAL A 256 15.15 7.07 15.40
C VAL A 256 14.49 7.20 14.02
N THR A 257 14.86 8.21 13.22
CA THR A 257 14.21 8.51 11.92
C THR A 257 15.10 8.30 10.70
N ASN A 258 16.42 8.13 10.86
CA ASN A 258 17.36 8.00 9.75
C ASN A 258 18.44 6.93 9.95
N ASP A 259 18.70 6.45 11.18
CA ASP A 259 19.72 5.42 11.39
C ASP A 259 19.18 4.03 10.98
N PRO A 260 19.83 3.35 10.02
CA PRO A 260 19.32 2.09 9.49
C PRO A 260 19.41 0.94 10.50
N PHE A 261 20.40 0.93 11.40
CA PHE A 261 20.52 -0.11 12.43
C PHE A 261 19.38 0.00 13.45
N LEU A 262 19.14 1.20 13.97
CA LEU A 262 18.08 1.46 14.95
C LEU A 262 16.70 1.23 14.36
N ILE A 263 16.43 1.72 13.15
CA ILE A 263 15.12 1.52 12.49
C ILE A 263 14.87 0.04 12.21
N HIS A 264 15.88 -0.71 11.75
CA HIS A 264 15.74 -2.14 11.56
C HIS A 264 15.48 -2.86 12.90
N PHE A 265 16.20 -2.53 13.96
CA PHE A 265 15.94 -3.06 15.31
C PHE A 265 14.52 -2.77 15.80
N LEU A 266 14.06 -1.52 15.68
CA LEU A 266 12.72 -1.10 16.07
C LEU A 266 11.65 -1.85 15.27
N HIS A 267 11.81 -1.97 13.95
CA HIS A 267 10.89 -2.72 13.10
C HIS A 267 10.79 -4.20 13.50
N ARG A 268 11.92 -4.83 13.85
CA ARG A 268 11.98 -6.22 14.29
C ARG A 268 11.21 -6.43 15.59
N TRP A 269 11.42 -5.59 16.59
CA TRP A 269 10.85 -5.82 17.92
C TRP A 269 9.45 -5.25 18.09
N TRP A 270 9.13 -4.12 17.44
CA TRP A 270 7.76 -3.60 17.40
C TRP A 270 6.81 -4.54 16.66
N SER A 271 7.32 -5.40 15.76
CA SER A 271 6.51 -6.42 15.08
C SER A 271 5.85 -7.40 16.05
N TRP A 272 6.49 -7.71 17.17
CA TRP A 272 5.93 -8.56 18.24
C TRP A 272 4.81 -7.85 19.01
N VAL A 273 4.94 -6.53 19.24
CA VAL A 273 3.88 -5.72 19.85
C VAL A 273 2.66 -5.69 18.92
N ALA A 274 2.88 -5.45 17.62
CA ALA A 274 1.82 -5.48 16.61
C ALA A 274 1.18 -6.86 16.49
N ALA A 275 1.97 -7.94 16.45
CA ALA A 275 1.46 -9.30 16.44
C ALA A 275 0.60 -9.58 17.68
N GLY A 276 1.08 -9.22 18.89
CA GLY A 276 0.31 -9.37 20.13
C GLY A 276 -1.05 -8.67 20.07
N ALA A 277 -1.11 -7.42 19.60
CA ALA A 277 -2.36 -6.69 19.42
C ALA A 277 -3.32 -7.39 18.43
N LEU A 278 -2.79 -7.93 17.32
CA LEU A 278 -3.58 -8.65 16.32
C LEU A 278 -4.06 -10.03 16.81
N LEU A 279 -3.27 -10.72 17.64
CA LEU A 279 -3.67 -11.96 18.31
C LEU A 279 -4.81 -11.70 19.31
N LEU A 280 -4.76 -10.60 20.06
CA LEU A 280 -5.85 -10.17 20.94
C LEU A 280 -7.12 -9.83 20.16
N LEU A 281 -6.97 -9.17 19.01
CA LEU A 281 -8.07 -8.93 18.06
C LEU A 281 -8.69 -10.25 17.57
N ALA A 282 -7.87 -11.20 17.13
CA ALA A 282 -8.33 -12.52 16.69
C ALA A 282 -9.07 -13.26 17.82
N ARG A 283 -8.56 -13.21 19.05
CA ARG A 283 -9.23 -13.78 20.24
C ARG A 283 -10.59 -13.13 20.50
N SER A 284 -10.69 -11.80 20.37
CA SER A 284 -11.95 -11.07 20.51
C SER A 284 -12.98 -11.51 19.46
N LEU A 285 -12.57 -11.62 18.20
CA LEU A 285 -13.42 -12.13 17.12
C LEU A 285 -13.93 -13.56 17.38
N ALA A 286 -13.04 -14.47 17.81
CA ALA A 286 -13.40 -15.84 18.09
C ALA A 286 -14.44 -15.96 19.21
N ARG A 287 -14.31 -15.13 20.25
CA ARG A 287 -15.28 -15.05 21.37
C ARG A 287 -16.65 -14.52 20.93
N GLN A 288 -16.70 -13.68 19.89
CA GLN A 288 -17.95 -13.18 19.29
C GLN A 288 -18.47 -14.09 18.15
N GLY A 289 -17.99 -15.34 18.06
CA GLY A 289 -18.45 -16.31 17.07
C GLY A 289 -17.86 -16.15 15.66
N ALA A 290 -16.98 -15.18 15.42
CA ALA A 290 -16.29 -14.97 14.14
C ALA A 290 -15.00 -15.80 14.04
N ARG A 291 -15.11 -17.11 14.27
CA ARG A 291 -13.95 -18.03 14.36
C ARG A 291 -13.16 -18.15 13.05
N ARG A 292 -13.84 -18.05 11.89
CA ARG A 292 -13.18 -18.12 10.58
C ARG A 292 -12.32 -16.90 10.32
N GLU A 293 -12.86 -15.70 10.57
CA GLU A 293 -12.13 -14.44 10.46
C GLU A 293 -10.96 -14.38 11.44
N ALA A 294 -11.15 -14.87 12.67
CA ALA A 294 -10.06 -15.02 13.64
C ALA A 294 -8.95 -15.93 13.10
N GLY A 295 -9.29 -17.11 12.59
CA GLY A 295 -8.30 -18.05 12.02
C GLY A 295 -7.55 -17.48 10.82
N LEU A 296 -8.24 -16.76 9.93
CA LEU A 296 -7.60 -16.07 8.81
C LEU A 296 -6.61 -14.99 9.27
N LEU A 297 -6.99 -14.18 10.27
CA LEU A 297 -6.09 -13.16 10.83
C LEU A 297 -4.84 -13.80 11.45
N LEU A 298 -5.01 -14.90 12.21
CA LEU A 298 -3.89 -15.65 12.79
C LEU A 298 -2.94 -16.17 11.71
N LEU A 299 -3.49 -16.77 10.64
CA LEU A 299 -2.69 -17.28 9.52
C LEU A 299 -1.88 -16.18 8.84
N VAL A 300 -2.48 -15.03 8.58
CA VAL A 300 -1.80 -13.91 7.91
C VAL A 300 -0.75 -13.28 8.82
N VAL A 301 -1.00 -13.17 10.13
CA VAL A 301 0.02 -12.72 11.11
C VAL A 301 1.21 -13.69 11.13
N ALA A 302 0.95 -14.99 11.20
CA ALA A 302 2.02 -15.99 11.17
C ALA A 302 2.84 -15.90 9.87
N ALA A 303 2.18 -15.82 8.72
CA ALA A 303 2.84 -15.63 7.43
C ALA A 303 3.68 -14.34 7.39
N GLN A 304 3.15 -13.22 7.88
CA GLN A 304 3.85 -11.93 7.90
C GLN A 304 5.13 -12.00 8.75
N MET A 305 5.05 -12.59 9.93
CA MET A 305 6.19 -12.76 10.84
C MET A 305 7.24 -13.68 10.23
N THR A 306 6.83 -14.84 9.71
CA THR A 306 7.73 -15.78 9.04
C THR A 306 8.42 -15.14 7.84
N LEU A 307 7.68 -14.46 6.96
CA LEU A 307 8.27 -13.79 5.80
C LEU A 307 9.19 -12.63 6.20
N GLY A 308 8.91 -11.92 7.29
CA GLY A 308 9.80 -10.87 7.80
C GLY A 308 11.15 -11.44 8.26
N ILE A 309 11.12 -12.53 9.02
CA ILE A 309 12.32 -13.25 9.45
C ILE A 309 13.07 -13.81 8.24
N LEU A 310 12.36 -14.45 7.31
CA LEU A 310 12.95 -14.99 6.08
C LEU A 310 13.58 -13.90 5.21
N THR A 311 12.99 -12.72 5.14
CA THR A 311 13.58 -11.57 4.41
C THR A 311 14.96 -11.22 4.98
N VAL A 312 15.11 -11.23 6.30
CA VAL A 312 16.41 -10.98 6.96
C VAL A 312 17.40 -12.11 6.67
N VAL A 313 17.05 -13.36 6.97
CA VAL A 313 18.03 -14.47 6.92
C VAL A 313 18.43 -14.89 5.50
N THR A 314 17.67 -14.45 4.49
CA THR A 314 18.03 -14.66 3.08
C THR A 314 18.77 -13.49 2.45
N GLY A 315 19.16 -12.49 3.25
CA GLY A 315 19.86 -11.31 2.74
C GLY A 315 19.00 -10.46 1.80
N VAL A 316 17.71 -10.28 2.16
CA VAL A 316 16.72 -9.53 1.38
C VAL A 316 16.51 -10.15 -0.01
N SER A 317 16.29 -11.47 -0.07
CA SER A 317 15.86 -12.12 -1.30
C SER A 317 14.62 -11.42 -1.86
N MET A 318 14.71 -10.93 -3.10
CA MET A 318 13.67 -10.11 -3.73
C MET A 318 12.30 -10.76 -3.65
N TRP A 319 12.20 -12.06 -3.95
CA TRP A 319 10.92 -12.78 -3.93
C TRP A 319 10.29 -12.84 -2.54
N ILE A 320 11.11 -13.04 -1.50
CA ILE A 320 10.64 -13.13 -0.12
C ILE A 320 10.26 -11.74 0.40
N ALA A 321 11.06 -10.72 0.10
CA ALA A 321 10.79 -9.33 0.46
C ALA A 321 9.47 -8.83 -0.18
N VAL A 322 9.25 -9.13 -1.47
CA VAL A 322 7.99 -8.82 -2.16
C VAL A 322 6.81 -9.58 -1.53
N LEU A 323 6.97 -10.87 -1.24
CA LEU A 323 5.94 -11.65 -0.54
C LEU A 323 5.62 -11.08 0.85
N HIS A 324 6.62 -10.62 1.61
CA HIS A 324 6.43 -9.95 2.89
C HIS A 324 5.62 -8.66 2.74
N GLN A 325 5.90 -7.87 1.71
CA GLN A 325 5.17 -6.63 1.43
C GLN A 325 3.72 -6.90 1.01
N VAL A 326 3.49 -7.88 0.12
CA VAL A 326 2.15 -8.30 -0.31
C VAL A 326 1.34 -8.85 0.87
N THR A 327 1.97 -9.69 1.70
CA THR A 327 1.34 -10.23 2.91
C THR A 327 1.02 -9.11 3.91
N GLY A 328 1.85 -8.07 3.99
CA GLY A 328 1.57 -6.86 4.77
C GLY A 328 0.32 -6.11 4.29
N ALA A 329 0.14 -5.97 2.97
CA ALA A 329 -1.08 -5.38 2.42
C ALA A 329 -2.32 -6.25 2.70
N ILE A 330 -2.19 -7.58 2.58
CA ILE A 330 -3.25 -8.53 2.95
C ILE A 330 -3.55 -8.45 4.45
N LEU A 331 -2.54 -8.26 5.30
CA LEU A 331 -2.71 -8.07 6.74
C LEU A 331 -3.52 -6.80 7.05
N VAL A 332 -3.27 -5.70 6.34
CA VAL A 332 -4.07 -4.47 6.46
C VAL A 332 -5.51 -4.73 6.04
N ALA A 333 -5.74 -5.40 4.92
CA ALA A 333 -7.08 -5.73 4.44
C ALA A 333 -7.84 -6.64 5.42
N THR A 334 -7.19 -7.70 5.93
CA THR A 334 -7.81 -8.62 6.91
C THR A 334 -8.05 -7.95 8.25
N THR A 335 -7.13 -7.10 8.71
CA THR A 335 -7.31 -6.30 9.93
C THR A 335 -8.46 -5.31 9.80
N ALA A 336 -8.58 -4.61 8.67
CA ALA A 336 -9.71 -3.71 8.41
C ALA A 336 -11.05 -4.48 8.43
N ALA A 337 -11.11 -5.67 7.83
CA ALA A 337 -12.29 -6.53 7.86
C ALA A 337 -12.61 -7.07 9.26
N ALA A 338 -11.58 -7.39 10.06
CA ALA A 338 -11.70 -7.83 11.45
C ALA A 338 -12.25 -6.72 12.36
N LEU A 339 -11.65 -5.52 12.28
CA LEU A 339 -12.10 -4.36 13.03
C LEU A 339 -13.51 -3.93 12.62
N HIS A 340 -13.82 -3.99 11.31
CA HIS A 340 -15.18 -3.79 10.81
C HIS A 340 -16.17 -4.75 11.48
N ARG A 341 -15.84 -6.05 11.56
CA ARG A 341 -16.70 -7.06 12.20
C ARG A 341 -16.98 -6.76 13.67
N LEU A 342 -15.99 -6.30 14.43
CA LEU A 342 -16.16 -5.89 15.83
C LEU A 342 -16.97 -4.60 15.99
N GLY A 343 -16.85 -3.69 15.02
CA GLY A 343 -17.54 -2.40 15.02
C GLY A 343 -19.02 -2.45 14.66
N ARG A 344 -19.53 -3.62 14.25
CA ARG A 344 -20.94 -3.80 13.92
C ARG A 344 -21.77 -3.77 15.20
N ALA A 345 -22.90 -3.07 15.17
CA ALA A 345 -23.92 -3.26 16.20
C ALA A 345 -24.34 -4.74 16.19
N THR A 346 -24.22 -5.40 17.34
CA THR A 346 -24.87 -6.69 17.56
C THR A 346 -26.37 -6.45 17.50
N ALA A 347 -27.04 -7.14 16.57
CA ALA A 347 -28.50 -7.19 16.52
C ALA A 347 -29.06 -7.86 17.77
#